data_AF-A0A7V9N813-F1
#
_entry.id   AF-A0A7V9N813-F1
#
_cell.length_a   1.000
_cell.length_b   1.000
_cell.length_c   1.000
_cell.angle_alpha   90.00
_cell.angle_beta   90.00
_cell.angle_gamma   90.00
#
_symmetry.space_group_name_H-M   'P 1'
#
loop_
_entity.id
_entity.type
_entity.pdbx_description
1 polymer ?
#
loop_
_entity_poly.entity_id
_entity_poly.type
_entity_poly.pdbx_seq_one_letter_code
_entity_poly.pdbx_strand_id
1 'polypeptide(L)'
;LWGLDLIALPAPGDWTIELTVTGPEGTGAGTLSGIAVGERPGPPPAPMWLIAALPLLFLLWLGVRGWRQVRPGTTPESHAWTA
;
A
#
# COMPACT_ATOMS: atom_id res chain seq x y z
N LEU A 1 21.58 -27.37 9.33
CA LEU A 1 20.80 -26.38 8.56
C LEU A 1 19.63 -27.15 7.96
N TRP A 2 18.38 -26.89 8.37
CA TRP A 2 17.22 -27.54 7.76
C TRP A 2 16.88 -26.75 6.49
N GLY A 3 17.08 -27.35 5.32
CA GLY A 3 16.94 -26.70 4.02
C GLY A 3 15.48 -26.39 3.70
N LEU A 4 15.01 -25.21 4.11
CA LEU A 4 13.77 -24.65 3.62
C LEU A 4 14.12 -23.68 2.47
N ASP A 5 13.93 -24.14 1.24
CA ASP A 5 14.01 -23.27 0.06
C ASP A 5 12.60 -22.74 -0.27
N LEU A 6 12.52 -21.47 -0.64
CA LEU A 6 11.27 -20.75 -0.87
C LEU A 6 11.23 -20.28 -2.32
N ILE A 7 10.32 -20.87 -3.10
CA ILE A 7 10.05 -20.46 -4.47
C ILE A 7 8.68 -19.77 -4.52
N ALA A 8 8.67 -18.52 -4.98
CA ALA A 8 7.44 -17.79 -5.26
C ALA A 8 6.92 -18.14 -6.66
N LEU A 9 5.63 -18.45 -6.77
CA LEU A 9 5.00 -18.67 -8.06
C LEU A 9 4.74 -17.32 -8.75
N PRO A 10 5.13 -17.13 -10.02
CA PRO A 10 5.13 -15.81 -10.66
C PRO A 10 3.74 -15.34 -11.10
N ALA A 11 2.76 -16.23 -11.20
CA ALA A 11 1.45 -15.91 -11.75
C ALA A 11 0.31 -16.67 -11.04
N PRO A 12 -0.89 -16.07 -10.98
CA PRO A 12 -2.11 -16.77 -10.61
C PRO A 12 -2.45 -17.90 -11.59
N GLY A 13 -3.16 -18.91 -11.12
CA GLY A 13 -3.62 -20.03 -11.93
C GLY A 13 -3.62 -21.36 -11.17
N ASP A 14 -3.93 -22.43 -11.88
CA ASP A 14 -3.88 -23.79 -11.35
C ASP A 14 -2.49 -24.40 -11.60
N TRP A 15 -1.78 -24.66 -10.50
CA TRP A 15 -0.43 -25.19 -10.54
C TRP A 15 -0.42 -26.69 -10.23
N THR A 16 0.53 -27.37 -10.85
CA THR A 16 0.89 -28.75 -10.54
C THR A 16 2.36 -28.77 -10.13
N ILE A 17 2.65 -29.38 -8.98
CA ILE A 17 4.00 -29.58 -8.47
C ILE A 17 4.36 -31.06 -8.64
N GLU A 18 5.45 -31.31 -9.36
CA GLU A 18 6.03 -32.64 -9.48
C GLU A 18 7.28 -32.71 -8.59
N LEU A 19 7.31 -33.69 -7.68
CA LEU A 19 8.42 -33.92 -6.79
C LEU A 19 9.07 -35.26 -7.14
N THR A 20 10.35 -35.21 -7.46
CA THR A 20 11.18 -36.41 -7.65
C THR A 20 12.19 -36.49 -6.52
N VAL A 21 12.26 -37.65 -5.86
CA VAL A 21 13.17 -37.93 -4.76
C VAL A 21 14.03 -39.13 -5.14
N THR A 22 15.35 -38.94 -5.17
CA THR A 22 16.31 -40.02 -5.37
C THR A 22 16.99 -40.36 -4.05
N GLY A 23 16.97 -41.63 -3.68
CA GLY A 23 17.58 -42.14 -2.46
C GLY A 23 18.20 -43.53 -2.64
N PRO A 24 18.71 -44.13 -1.54
CA PRO A 24 19.36 -45.44 -1.58
C PRO A 24 18.47 -46.55 -2.14
N GLU A 25 17.15 -46.45 -1.90
CA GLU A 25 16.13 -47.40 -2.37
C GLU A 25 15.66 -47.11 -3.82
N GLY A 26 16.28 -46.15 -4.52
CA GLY A 26 15.93 -45.76 -5.88
C GLY A 26 15.25 -44.39 -5.98
N THR A 27 14.52 -44.17 -7.08
CA THR A 27 13.85 -42.89 -7.37
C THR A 27 12.34 -43.03 -7.18
N GLY A 28 11.75 -42.17 -6.37
CA GLY A 28 10.30 -41.99 -6.23
C GLY A 28 9.85 -40.68 -6.86
N ALA A 29 8.66 -40.69 -7.48
CA ALA A 29 8.02 -39.50 -8.02
C ALA A 29 6.61 -39.34 -7.44
N GLY A 30 6.20 -38.09 -7.21
CA GLY A 30 4.87 -37.73 -6.74
C GLY A 30 4.37 -36.46 -7.40
N THR A 31 3.06 -36.38 -7.63
CA THR A 31 2.43 -35.23 -8.28
C THR A 31 1.35 -34.65 -7.38
N LEU A 32 1.43 -33.34 -7.12
CA LEU A 32 0.40 -32.57 -6.44
C LEU A 32 -0.23 -31.61 -7.44
N SER A 33 -1.48 -31.86 -7.83
CA SER A 33 -2.22 -31.06 -8.81
C SER A 33 -3.35 -30.27 -8.15
N GLY A 34 -3.89 -29.28 -8.86
CA GLY A 34 -5.04 -28.50 -8.41
C GLY A 34 -4.69 -27.43 -7.36
N ILE A 35 -3.45 -26.93 -7.37
CA ILE A 35 -3.05 -25.84 -6.47
C ILE A 35 -3.52 -24.52 -7.07
N ALA A 36 -4.65 -24.01 -6.61
CA ALA A 36 -5.18 -22.72 -7.02
C ALA A 36 -4.35 -21.58 -6.39
N VAL A 37 -3.61 -20.85 -7.22
CA VAL A 37 -2.86 -19.65 -6.82
C VAL A 37 -3.65 -18.43 -7.24
N GLY A 38 -4.08 -17.64 -6.26
CA GLY A 38 -4.81 -16.39 -6.49
C GLY A 38 -3.91 -15.21 -6.83
N GLU A 39 -4.52 -14.07 -7.15
CA GLU A 39 -3.80 -12.82 -7.25
C GLU A 39 -3.11 -12.48 -5.93
N ARG A 40 -1.89 -11.94 -6.02
CA ARG A 40 -1.21 -11.42 -4.85
C ARG A 40 -2.06 -10.27 -4.27
N PRO A 41 -2.56 -10.38 -3.04
CA PRO A 41 -3.28 -9.27 -2.44
C PRO A 41 -2.28 -8.12 -2.22
N GLY A 42 -2.47 -7.03 -2.97
CA GLY A 42 -1.81 -5.76 -2.69
C GLY A 42 -2.41 -5.10 -1.43
N PRO A 43 -1.71 -4.16 -0.79
CA PRO A 43 -2.33 -3.32 0.23
C PRO A 43 -3.60 -2.67 -0.35
N PRO A 44 -4.75 -2.72 0.35
CA PRO A 44 -5.98 -2.14 -0.17
C PRO A 44 -5.78 -0.64 -0.48
N PRO A 45 -5.98 -0.21 -1.74
CA PRO A 45 -5.52 1.10 -2.21
C PRO A 45 -6.40 2.27 -1.78
N ALA A 46 -7.52 2.07 -1.09
CA ALA A 46 -8.39 3.18 -0.66
C ALA A 46 -8.16 3.63 0.79
N PRO A 47 -8.22 2.75 1.81
CA PRO A 47 -8.12 3.20 3.20
C PRO A 47 -6.71 3.67 3.59
N MET A 48 -5.66 3.10 3.00
CA MET A 48 -4.28 3.45 3.35
C MET A 48 -3.91 4.88 2.95
N TRP A 49 -4.46 5.38 1.83
CA TRP A 49 -4.18 6.74 1.35
C TRP A 49 -4.84 7.82 2.19
N LEU A 50 -6.03 7.55 2.75
CA LEU A 50 -6.69 8.48 3.66
C LEU A 50 -5.87 8.72 4.93
N ILE A 51 -5.30 7.65 5.50
CA ILE A 51 -4.41 7.76 6.67
C ILE A 51 -3.13 8.51 6.29
N ALA A 52 -2.52 8.16 5.14
CA ALA A 52 -1.32 8.84 4.65
C ALA A 52 -1.55 10.32 4.34
N ALA A 53 -2.77 10.74 4.01
CA ALA A 53 -3.13 12.12 3.70
C ALA A 53 -3.31 13.01 4.94
N LEU A 54 -3.42 12.45 6.16
CA LEU A 54 -3.66 13.22 7.38
C LEU A 54 -2.65 14.37 7.61
N PRO A 55 -1.32 14.18 7.46
CA PRO A 55 -0.36 15.27 7.61
C PRO A 55 -0.58 16.40 6.59
N LEU A 56 -0.91 16.07 5.34
CA LEU A 56 -1.20 17.06 4.30
C LEU A 56 -2.47 17.84 4.62
N LEU A 57 -3.55 17.14 5.02
CA LEU A 57 -4.81 17.77 5.42
C LEU A 57 -4.62 18.71 6.61
N PHE A 58 -3.78 18.33 7.57
CA PHE A 58 -3.43 19.17 8.72
C PHE A 58 -2.69 20.45 8.29
N LEU A 59 -1.72 20.36 7.38
CA LEU A 59 -1.00 21.52 6.86
C LEU A 59 -1.92 22.46 6.07
N LEU A 60 -2.79 21.92 5.21
CA LEU A 60 -3.79 22.70 4.47
C LEU A 60 -4.73 23.43 5.44
N TRP A 61 -5.18 22.74 6.48
CA TRP A 61 -6.02 23.33 7.52
C TRP A 61 -5.31 24.49 8.25
N LEU A 62 -4.04 24.32 8.63
CA LEU A 62 -3.24 25.39 9.25
C LEU A 62 -3.10 26.60 8.33
N GLY A 63 -2.79 26.38 7.05
CA GLY A 63 -2.64 27.45 6.06
C GLY A 63 -3.93 28.24 5.88
N VAL A 64 -5.08 27.56 5.70
CA VAL A 64 -6.40 28.20 5.58
C VAL A 64 -6.77 28.97 6.86
N ARG A 65 -6.51 28.39 8.03
CA ARG A 65 -6.76 29.04 9.32
C ARG A 65 -5.92 30.30 9.48
N GLY A 66 -4.62 30.22 9.22
CA GLY A 66 -3.71 31.37 9.28
C GLY A 66 -4.15 32.47 8.32
N TRP A 67 -4.45 32.12 7.07
CA TRP A 67 -4.96 33.08 6.09
C TRP A 67 -6.26 33.76 6.53
N ARG A 68 -7.21 33.00 7.10
CA ARG A 68 -8.44 33.56 7.68
C ARG A 68 -8.19 34.53 8.83
N GLN A 69 -7.17 34.28 9.66
CA GLN A 69 -6.82 35.15 10.79
C GLN A 69 -6.18 36.46 10.35
N VAL A 70 -5.42 36.46 9.26
CA VAL A 70 -4.67 37.63 8.79
C VAL A 70 -5.34 38.35 7.62
N ARG A 71 -6.56 37.98 7.21
CA ARG A 71 -7.25 38.62 6.07
C ARG A 71 -7.23 40.14 6.23
N PRO A 72 -6.51 40.88 5.37
CA PRO A 72 -6.49 42.33 5.39
C PRO A 72 -7.74 42.81 4.63
N GLY A 73 -8.85 42.90 5.36
CA GLY A 73 -10.11 43.46 4.86
C GLY A 73 -10.87 44.29 5.90
N THR A 74 -10.31 44.42 7.10
CA THR A 74 -10.89 45.20 8.20
C THR A 74 -9.80 46.00 8.91
N THR A 75 -8.94 46.67 8.14
CA THR A 75 -8.12 47.75 8.70
C THR A 75 -8.89 49.06 8.46
N PRO A 76 -9.46 49.69 9.51
CA PRO A 76 -10.31 50.89 9.39
C PRO A 76 -9.58 52.14 8.86
N GLU A 77 -8.28 52.03 8.64
CA GLU A 77 -7.37 53.14 8.31
C GLU A 77 -7.48 53.65 6.87
N SER A 78 -8.19 52.97 5.96
CA SER A 78 -8.45 53.46 4.60
C SER A 78 -9.53 54.54 4.50
N HIS A 79 -10.33 54.79 5.56
CA HIS A 79 -11.41 55.76 5.55
C HIS A 79 -11.07 57.12 6.18
N ALA A 80 -9.86 57.31 6.72
CA ALA A 80 -9.50 58.52 7.46
C ALA A 80 -8.94 59.67 6.60
N TRP A 81 -8.77 59.51 5.29
CA TRP A 81 -8.22 60.52 4.38
C TRP A 81 -9.29 61.15 3.48
N THR A 82 -10.47 61.43 4.02
CA THR A 82 -11.50 62.27 3.37
C THR A 82 -12.40 62.86 4.45
N ALA A 83 -11.93 63.89 5.15
CA ALA A 83 -12.74 64.80 5.96
C ALA A 83 -12.07 66.17 6.00
#